data_AF-A0A2V5LEL9-F1
#
_entry.id   AF-A0A2V5LEL9-F1
#
_cell.length_a   1.000
_cell.length_b   1.000
_cell.length_c   1.000
_cell.angle_alpha   90.00
_cell.angle_beta   90.00
_cell.angle_gamma   90.00
#
_symmetry.space_group_name_H-M   'P 1'
#
loop_
_entity.id
_entity.type
_entity.pdbx_description
1 polymer ?
#
loop_
_entity_poly.entity_id
_entity_poly.type
_entity_poly.pdbx_seq_one_letter_code
_entity_poly.pdbx_strand_id
1 'polypeptide(L)'
;MHGARITSEEKSAISTYVGAVIAIVLVVGGIYFFFLAQKEKAETTTFDPKRPVPSDAVLKQRLKAEEFWVVRQGGTETPFQNQFWNSDKKGIYVDVITGEPLFASVDKFDAQIGMPTFSKPISKDLLVEYLDTSNDMRRTEVRAKRSNAHLGHVFSDPKSPTGQRYAVNSAAFHFIPVEEMKGRGYEEYLSLFDKK
;
A
#
# COMPACT_ATOMS: atom_id res chain seq x y z
N MET A 1 52.64 -39.95 24.21
CA MET A 1 51.72 -39.36 23.22
C MET A 1 50.41 -40.16 23.29
N HIS A 2 49.42 -39.71 24.09
CA HIS A 2 48.13 -40.39 24.19
C HIS A 2 47.18 -39.82 23.15
N GLY A 3 47.08 -40.49 21.99
CA GLY A 3 46.04 -40.18 21.00
C GLY A 3 44.71 -40.75 21.47
N ALA A 4 43.85 -39.91 22.04
CA ALA A 4 42.48 -40.30 22.38
C ALA A 4 41.72 -40.66 21.08
N ARG A 5 41.40 -41.94 20.88
CA ARG A 5 40.55 -42.40 19.78
C ARG A 5 39.09 -42.23 20.20
N ILE A 6 38.38 -41.35 19.50
CA ILE A 6 36.94 -41.11 19.68
C ILE A 6 36.18 -42.39 19.29
N THR A 7 35.34 -42.88 20.20
CA THR A 7 34.49 -44.07 20.03
C THR A 7 33.32 -43.80 19.06
N SER A 8 32.70 -44.85 18.51
CA SER A 8 31.56 -44.70 17.59
C SER A 8 30.34 -44.05 18.24
N GLU A 9 30.12 -44.29 19.54
CA GLU A 9 29.05 -43.65 20.31
C GLU A 9 29.30 -42.14 20.48
N GLU A 10 30.53 -41.74 20.80
CA GLU A 10 30.91 -40.33 20.89
C GLU A 10 30.74 -39.60 19.55
N LYS A 11 31.08 -40.24 18.42
CA LYS A 11 30.83 -39.68 17.08
C LYS A 11 29.34 -39.52 16.78
N SER A 12 28.51 -40.48 17.17
CA SER A 12 27.06 -40.39 16.98
C SER A 12 26.44 -39.30 17.85
N ALA A 13 26.88 -39.16 19.10
CA ALA A 13 26.44 -38.08 19.98
C ALA A 13 26.81 -36.71 19.41
N ILE A 14 28.07 -36.54 18.97
CA ILE A 14 28.55 -35.30 18.34
C ILE A 14 27.71 -34.95 17.09
N SER A 15 27.43 -35.94 16.23
CA SER A 15 26.59 -35.74 15.04
C SER A 15 25.17 -35.26 15.39
N THR A 16 24.54 -35.88 16.40
CA THR A 16 23.22 -35.49 16.89
C THR A 16 23.21 -34.07 17.46
N TYR A 17 24.22 -33.70 18.25
CA TYR A 17 24.35 -32.34 18.80
C TYR A 17 24.57 -31.30 17.69
N VAL A 18 25.42 -31.59 16.71
CA VAL A 18 25.63 -30.69 15.55
C VAL A 18 24.33 -30.52 14.77
N GLY A 19 23.60 -31.61 14.51
CA GLY A 19 22.29 -31.56 13.84
C GLY A 19 21.26 -30.74 14.62
N ALA A 20 21.19 -30.91 15.95
CA ALA A 20 20.30 -30.15 16.81
C ALA A 20 20.65 -28.65 16.85
N VAL A 21 21.94 -28.31 16.92
CA VAL A 21 22.40 -26.92 16.87
C VAL A 21 22.06 -26.27 15.53
N ILE A 22 22.28 -26.98 14.41
CA ILE A 22 21.90 -26.48 13.07
C ILE A 22 20.39 -26.24 13.00
N ALA A 23 19.57 -27.18 13.48
CA ALA A 23 18.12 -27.03 13.48
C ALA A 23 17.67 -25.82 14.31
N ILE A 24 18.26 -25.61 15.50
CA ILE A 24 17.97 -24.44 16.34
C ILE A 24 18.35 -23.15 15.62
N VAL A 25 19.54 -23.08 15.00
CA VAL A 25 19.98 -21.89 14.26
C VAL A 25 19.04 -21.58 13.10
N LEU A 26 18.59 -22.59 12.35
CA LEU A 26 17.64 -22.40 11.25
C LEU A 26 16.27 -21.91 11.74
N VAL A 27 15.76 -22.46 12.85
CA VAL A 27 14.50 -22.03 13.44
C VAL A 27 14.60 -20.60 13.97
N VAL A 28 15.64 -20.28 14.74
CA VAL A 28 15.86 -18.92 15.28
C VAL A 28 16.07 -17.92 14.15
N GLY A 29 16.86 -18.29 13.14
CA GLY A 29 17.05 -17.47 11.93
C GLY A 29 15.74 -17.22 11.20
N GLY A 30 14.93 -18.27 10.98
CA GLY A 30 13.61 -18.17 10.36
C GLY A 30 12.66 -17.25 11.13
N ILE A 31 12.61 -17.38 12.47
CA ILE A 31 11.81 -16.51 13.33
C ILE A 31 12.30 -15.06 13.24
N TYR A 32 13.61 -14.83 13.28
CA TYR A 32 14.19 -13.50 13.16
C TYR A 32 13.83 -12.84 11.82
N PHE A 33 13.99 -13.56 10.70
CA PHE A 33 13.63 -13.06 9.38
C PHE A 33 12.12 -12.82 9.24
N PHE A 34 11.27 -13.66 9.84
CA PHE A 34 9.83 -13.44 9.88
C PHE A 34 9.47 -12.12 10.59
N PHE A 35 10.05 -11.86 11.76
CA PHE A 35 9.82 -10.60 12.48
C PHE A 35 10.40 -9.39 11.74
N LEU A 36 11.53 -9.55 11.05
CA LEU A 36 12.12 -8.50 10.24
C LEU A 36 11.19 -8.11 9.06
N ALA A 37 10.65 -9.10 8.35
CA ALA A 37 9.70 -8.87 7.27
C ALA A 37 8.37 -8.26 7.76
N GLN A 38 7.88 -8.68 8.94
CA GLN A 38 6.72 -8.07 9.60
C GLN A 38 6.96 -6.59 9.91
N LYS A 39 8.12 -6.26 10.47
CA LYS A 39 8.49 -4.87 10.80
C LYS A 39 8.56 -4.00 9.54
N GLU A 40 9.19 -4.49 8.48
CA GLU A 40 9.28 -3.80 7.20
C GLU A 40 7.89 -3.54 6.58
N LYS A 41 6.99 -4.53 6.63
CA LYS A 41 5.59 -4.35 6.20
C LYS A 41 4.83 -3.34 7.06
N ALA A 42 5.04 -3.33 8.37
CA ALA A 42 4.38 -2.35 9.24
C ALA A 42 4.87 -0.92 8.96
N GLU A 43 6.17 -0.73 8.78
CA GLU A 43 6.75 0.58 8.45
C GLU A 43 6.29 1.09 7.07
N THR A 44 6.15 0.21 6.08
CA THR A 44 5.74 0.60 4.73
C THR A 44 4.24 0.88 4.59
N THR A 45 3.42 0.42 5.54
CA THR A 45 1.96 0.43 5.38
C THR A 45 1.20 1.25 6.43
N THR A 46 1.93 1.93 7.32
CA THR A 46 1.41 2.91 8.28
C THR A 46 1.84 4.32 7.86
N PHE A 47 0.97 5.31 8.11
CA PHE A 47 1.28 6.71 7.82
C PHE A 47 2.14 7.33 8.92
N ASP A 48 3.20 8.02 8.52
CA ASP A 48 3.98 8.89 9.40
C ASP A 48 4.25 10.22 8.68
N PRO A 49 3.69 11.36 9.14
CA PRO A 49 3.86 12.66 8.51
C PRO A 49 5.29 13.21 8.58
N LYS A 50 6.18 12.62 9.38
CA LYS A 50 7.60 13.00 9.45
C LYS A 50 8.48 12.15 8.54
N ARG A 51 7.98 11.01 8.04
CA ARG A 51 8.75 10.11 7.17
C ARG A 51 9.01 10.75 5.81
N PRO A 52 10.27 10.87 5.35
CA PRO A 52 10.56 11.43 4.03
C PRO A 52 10.00 10.55 2.92
N VAL A 53 9.61 11.18 1.81
CA VAL A 53 9.16 10.45 0.61
C VAL A 53 10.38 9.72 0.01
N PRO A 54 10.31 8.40 -0.22
CA PRO A 54 11.44 7.67 -0.79
C PRO A 54 11.78 8.14 -2.21
N SER A 55 13.05 8.02 -2.59
CA SER A 55 13.49 8.30 -3.96
C SER A 55 12.94 7.29 -4.96
N ASP A 56 12.89 7.66 -6.23
CA ASP A 56 12.39 6.78 -7.29
C ASP A 56 13.19 5.48 -7.42
N ALA A 57 14.49 5.50 -7.12
CA ALA A 57 15.32 4.29 -7.09
C ALA A 57 14.83 3.28 -6.04
N VAL A 58 14.47 3.78 -4.84
CA VAL A 58 13.90 2.96 -3.77
C VAL A 58 12.49 2.48 -4.16
N LEU A 59 11.68 3.38 -4.74
CA LEU A 59 10.31 3.04 -5.16
C LEU A 59 10.26 1.97 -6.24
N LYS A 60 11.19 1.96 -7.20
CA LYS A 60 11.30 0.90 -8.22
C LYS A 60 11.56 -0.49 -7.63
N GLN A 61 12.21 -0.56 -6.46
CA GLN A 61 12.48 -1.83 -5.78
C GLN A 61 11.31 -2.25 -4.87
N ARG A 62 10.64 -1.26 -4.27
CA ARG A 62 9.58 -1.49 -3.28
C ARG A 62 8.20 -1.74 -3.90
N LEU A 63 7.87 -1.00 -4.96
CA LEU A 63 6.56 -1.05 -5.60
C LEU A 63 6.53 -2.12 -6.69
N LYS A 64 5.33 -2.65 -6.97
CA LYS A 64 5.12 -3.43 -8.20
C LYS A 64 5.34 -2.54 -9.42
N ALA A 65 5.68 -3.16 -10.55
CA ALA A 65 5.93 -2.43 -11.79
C ALA A 65 4.73 -1.55 -12.21
N GLU A 66 3.50 -2.06 -12.08
CA GLU A 66 2.27 -1.32 -12.38
C GLU A 66 2.03 -0.16 -11.42
N GLU A 67 2.21 -0.36 -10.11
CA GLU A 67 2.12 0.70 -9.09
C GLU A 67 3.11 1.83 -9.41
N PHE A 68 4.38 1.52 -9.70
CA PHE A 68 5.39 2.51 -10.07
C PHE A 68 5.05 3.24 -11.37
N TRP A 69 4.61 2.51 -12.40
CA TRP A 69 4.21 3.07 -13.68
C TRP A 69 3.05 4.07 -13.51
N VAL A 70 2.04 3.73 -12.73
CA VAL A 70 0.93 4.64 -12.41
C VAL A 70 1.45 5.86 -11.64
N VAL A 71 2.02 5.66 -10.45
CA VAL A 71 2.24 6.78 -9.52
C VAL A 71 3.40 7.70 -9.88
N ARG A 72 4.40 7.20 -10.62
CA ARG A 72 5.56 8.01 -11.05
C ARG A 72 5.54 8.39 -12.52
N GLN A 73 4.99 7.54 -13.39
CA GLN A 73 5.03 7.77 -14.85
C GLN A 73 3.70 8.26 -15.42
N GLY A 74 2.66 8.46 -14.59
CA GLY A 74 1.36 8.94 -15.05
C GLY A 74 0.58 7.88 -15.83
N GLY A 75 0.87 6.59 -15.58
CA GLY A 75 0.14 5.48 -16.16
C GLY A 75 -1.33 5.46 -15.75
N THR A 76 -2.17 4.81 -16.56
CA THR A 76 -3.60 4.61 -16.27
C THR A 76 -3.92 3.13 -16.43
N GLU A 77 -4.42 2.50 -15.37
CA GLU A 77 -4.77 1.07 -15.40
C GLU A 77 -5.89 0.78 -16.40
N THR A 78 -5.98 -0.48 -16.81
CA THR A 78 -7.04 -0.95 -17.70
C THR A 78 -8.39 -0.92 -16.95
N PRO A 79 -9.43 -0.28 -17.52
CA PRO A 79 -10.79 -0.31 -16.96
C PRO A 79 -11.30 -1.74 -16.75
N PHE A 80 -12.02 -1.96 -15.64
CA PHE A 80 -12.61 -3.25 -15.24
C PHE A 80 -11.60 -4.38 -14.96
N GLN A 81 -10.30 -4.10 -15.05
CA GLN A 81 -9.21 -5.07 -14.82
C GLN A 81 -8.25 -4.57 -13.73
N ASN A 82 -8.78 -3.91 -12.71
CA ASN A 82 -8.00 -3.40 -11.58
C ASN A 82 -8.61 -3.86 -10.24
N GLN A 83 -7.90 -3.66 -9.14
CA GLN A 83 -8.25 -4.29 -7.87
C GLN A 83 -9.50 -3.71 -7.20
N PHE A 84 -9.78 -2.41 -7.37
CA PHE A 84 -10.74 -1.70 -6.53
C PHE A 84 -11.97 -1.14 -7.26
N TRP A 85 -12.10 -1.31 -8.59
CA TRP A 85 -13.24 -0.75 -9.32
C TRP A 85 -14.59 -1.22 -8.75
N ASN A 86 -14.77 -2.51 -8.49
CA ASN A 86 -16.01 -3.11 -7.95
C ASN A 86 -15.96 -3.42 -6.45
N SER A 87 -15.00 -2.86 -5.70
CA SER A 87 -14.92 -3.12 -4.26
C SER A 87 -15.94 -2.29 -3.48
N ASP A 88 -16.73 -2.96 -2.63
CA ASP A 88 -17.68 -2.35 -1.68
C ASP A 88 -17.25 -2.48 -0.22
N LYS A 89 -16.01 -2.92 0.02
CA LYS A 89 -15.44 -3.07 1.37
C LYS A 89 -15.38 -1.72 2.09
N LYS A 90 -15.69 -1.72 3.39
CA LYS A 90 -15.58 -0.53 4.24
C LYS A 90 -14.12 -0.30 4.66
N GLY A 91 -13.60 0.90 4.43
CA GLY A 91 -12.23 1.26 4.78
C GLY A 91 -11.72 2.50 4.07
N ILE A 92 -10.43 2.76 4.22
CA ILE A 92 -9.75 3.91 3.60
C ILE A 92 -8.76 3.44 2.52
N TYR A 93 -8.55 4.31 1.53
CA TYR A 93 -7.56 4.16 0.48
C TYR A 93 -6.42 5.11 0.78
N VAL A 94 -5.26 4.53 1.06
CA VAL A 94 -4.05 5.26 1.43
C VAL A 94 -3.06 5.29 0.29
N ASP A 95 -2.29 6.35 0.16
CA ASP A 95 -1.22 6.50 -0.83
C ASP A 95 -0.26 5.30 -0.75
N VAL A 96 -0.08 4.59 -1.87
CA VAL A 96 0.84 3.45 -1.98
C VAL A 96 2.30 3.84 -1.64
N ILE A 97 2.65 5.13 -1.75
CA ILE A 97 4.00 5.62 -1.44
C ILE A 97 4.19 5.89 0.06
N THR A 98 3.24 6.60 0.68
CA THR A 98 3.44 7.20 2.01
C THR A 98 2.53 6.63 3.10
N GLY A 99 1.46 5.93 2.72
CA GLY A 99 0.39 5.53 3.63
C GLY A 99 -0.57 6.67 3.99
N GLU A 100 -0.42 7.88 3.44
CA GLU A 100 -1.32 9.00 3.72
C GLU A 100 -2.76 8.67 3.29
N PRO A 101 -3.77 8.80 4.16
CA PRO A 101 -5.17 8.53 3.80
C PRO A 101 -5.73 9.57 2.84
N LEU A 102 -6.11 9.15 1.63
CA LEU A 102 -6.56 10.07 0.58
C LEU A 102 -8.07 10.00 0.33
N PHE A 103 -8.63 8.79 0.32
CA PHE A 103 -10.06 8.56 0.06
C PHE A 103 -10.66 7.58 1.06
N ALA A 104 -11.98 7.68 1.27
CA ALA A 104 -12.74 6.77 2.12
C ALA A 104 -13.81 6.05 1.29
N SER A 105 -14.07 4.79 1.61
CA SER A 105 -15.05 3.98 0.90
C SER A 105 -16.49 4.50 1.04
N VAL A 106 -16.78 5.32 2.06
CA VAL A 106 -18.10 5.97 2.24
C VAL A 106 -18.41 6.98 1.13
N ASP A 107 -17.38 7.51 0.48
CA ASP A 107 -17.49 8.46 -0.63
C ASP A 107 -17.28 7.79 -2.00
N LYS A 108 -17.01 6.47 -2.02
CA LYS A 108 -16.88 5.67 -3.24
C LYS A 108 -18.26 5.40 -3.84
N PHE A 109 -18.36 5.47 -5.17
CA PHE A 109 -19.58 5.12 -5.90
C PHE A 109 -19.27 4.47 -7.25
N ASP A 110 -20.24 3.77 -7.83
CA ASP A 110 -20.10 3.17 -9.16
C ASP A 110 -20.49 4.18 -10.24
N ALA A 111 -19.50 4.64 -11.01
CA ALA A 111 -19.69 5.50 -12.17
C ALA A 111 -19.74 4.73 -13.50
N GLN A 112 -19.70 3.38 -13.47
CA GLN A 112 -19.72 2.48 -14.62
C GLN A 112 -18.58 2.71 -15.63
N ILE A 113 -17.44 3.21 -15.13
CA ILE A 113 -16.23 3.46 -15.96
C ILE A 113 -15.13 2.43 -15.74
N GLY A 114 -15.33 1.47 -14.84
CA GLY A 114 -14.33 0.43 -14.55
C GLY A 114 -13.12 0.90 -13.74
N MET A 115 -13.18 2.06 -13.10
CA MET A 115 -12.13 2.62 -12.23
C MET A 115 -12.71 2.89 -10.83
N PRO A 116 -11.93 2.76 -9.73
CA PRO A 116 -12.38 3.23 -8.43
C PRO A 116 -12.68 4.73 -8.50
N THR A 117 -13.89 5.08 -8.08
CA THR A 117 -14.45 6.41 -8.28
C THR A 117 -14.98 6.96 -6.97
N PHE A 118 -14.59 8.19 -6.63
CA PHE A 118 -14.98 8.85 -5.38
C PHE A 118 -15.63 10.20 -5.65
N SER A 119 -16.56 10.59 -4.79
CA SER A 119 -17.22 11.89 -4.86
C SER A 119 -16.35 13.01 -4.26
N LYS A 120 -15.51 12.70 -3.27
CA LYS A 120 -14.55 13.62 -2.65
C LYS A 120 -13.39 12.87 -2.02
N PRO A 121 -12.23 13.52 -1.85
CA PRO A 121 -11.18 13.04 -0.95
C PRO A 121 -11.58 13.19 0.52
N ILE A 122 -10.81 12.58 1.41
CA ILE A 122 -10.90 12.81 2.87
C ILE A 122 -10.71 14.30 3.17
N SER A 123 -9.73 14.94 2.53
CA SER A 123 -9.55 16.40 2.55
C SER A 123 -8.97 16.88 1.22
N LYS A 124 -9.44 18.04 0.74
CA LYS A 124 -8.91 18.66 -0.49
C LYS A 124 -7.45 19.09 -0.33
N ASP A 125 -7.01 19.39 0.89
CA ASP A 125 -5.64 19.85 1.16
C ASP A 125 -4.59 18.74 0.99
N LEU A 126 -5.02 17.49 0.85
CA LEU A 126 -4.16 16.32 0.63
C LEU A 126 -3.84 16.11 -0.85
N LEU A 127 -4.53 16.82 -1.75
CA LEU A 127 -4.40 16.66 -3.19
C LEU A 127 -3.88 17.95 -3.83
N VAL A 128 -3.28 17.78 -5.00
CA VAL A 128 -2.94 18.87 -5.92
C VAL A 128 -3.53 18.56 -7.29
N GLU A 129 -4.04 19.60 -7.93
CA GLU A 129 -4.70 19.52 -9.23
C GLU A 129 -3.83 20.21 -10.29
N TYR A 130 -3.56 19.50 -11.39
CA TYR A 130 -2.79 20.01 -12.52
C TYR A 130 -3.60 19.97 -13.80
N LEU A 131 -3.41 20.96 -14.67
CA LEU A 131 -3.97 20.91 -16.01
C LEU A 131 -3.23 19.84 -16.82
N ASP A 132 -3.97 18.86 -17.32
CA ASP A 132 -3.47 17.81 -18.21
C ASP A 132 -4.02 18.02 -19.62
N THR A 133 -3.12 18.27 -20.56
CA THR A 133 -3.41 18.43 -22.00
C THR A 133 -2.95 17.24 -22.85
N SER A 134 -2.62 16.11 -22.23
CA SER A 134 -2.20 14.89 -22.94
C SER A 134 -3.36 14.25 -23.71
N ASN A 135 -3.03 13.44 -24.72
CA ASN A 135 -4.00 12.69 -25.53
C ASN A 135 -5.08 13.56 -26.17
N ASP A 136 -4.74 14.79 -26.55
CA ASP A 136 -5.65 15.80 -27.14
C ASP A 136 -6.90 16.09 -26.30
N MET A 137 -6.85 15.83 -25.00
CA MET A 137 -7.92 16.12 -24.05
C MET A 137 -7.50 17.27 -23.13
N ARG A 138 -8.49 17.95 -22.53
CA ARG A 138 -8.26 18.91 -21.45
C ARG A 138 -8.90 18.38 -20.16
N ARG A 139 -8.07 17.89 -19.25
CA ARG A 139 -8.50 17.27 -17.99
C ARG A 139 -7.78 17.90 -16.81
N THR A 140 -8.25 17.58 -15.61
CA THR A 140 -7.57 17.96 -14.37
C THR A 140 -6.97 16.70 -13.76
N GLU A 141 -5.65 16.56 -13.86
CA GLU A 141 -4.89 15.51 -13.17
C GLU A 141 -4.94 15.76 -11.66
N VAL A 142 -5.09 14.69 -10.90
CA VAL A 142 -5.05 14.70 -9.45
C VAL A 142 -3.82 13.93 -8.98
N ARG A 143 -3.01 14.55 -8.13
CA ARG A 143 -1.88 13.92 -7.46
C ARG A 143 -1.99 14.02 -5.95
N ALA A 144 -1.40 13.06 -5.23
CA ALA A 144 -1.20 13.18 -3.79
C ALA A 144 -0.20 14.31 -3.51
N LYS A 145 -0.55 15.25 -2.64
CA LYS A 145 0.26 16.45 -2.38
C LYS A 145 1.61 16.12 -1.78
N ARG A 146 1.66 15.17 -0.84
CA ARG A 146 2.89 14.81 -0.12
C ARG A 146 3.88 14.09 -1.01
N SER A 147 3.43 13.05 -1.71
CA SER A 147 4.31 12.17 -2.48
C SER A 147 4.45 12.56 -3.94
N ASN A 148 3.60 13.46 -4.44
CA ASN A 148 3.43 13.77 -5.85
C ASN A 148 3.06 12.53 -6.71
N ALA A 149 2.44 11.52 -6.10
CA ALA A 149 1.94 10.33 -6.78
C ALA A 149 0.79 10.71 -7.73
N HIS A 150 0.88 10.32 -9.00
CA HIS A 150 -0.27 10.38 -9.90
C HIS A 150 -1.36 9.44 -9.40
N LEU A 151 -2.57 9.97 -9.20
CA LEU A 151 -3.73 9.21 -8.75
C LEU A 151 -4.70 8.95 -9.90
N GLY A 152 -4.91 9.94 -10.76
CA GLY A 152 -5.87 9.89 -11.86
C GLY A 152 -6.36 11.29 -12.21
N HIS A 153 -7.66 11.44 -12.41
CA HIS A 153 -8.27 12.70 -12.85
C HIS A 153 -9.57 13.01 -12.11
N VAL A 154 -9.88 14.31 -12.00
CA VAL A 154 -11.16 14.80 -11.49
C VAL A 154 -11.98 15.44 -12.62
N PHE A 155 -13.28 15.14 -12.62
CA PHE A 155 -14.25 15.64 -13.57
C PHE A 155 -15.45 16.23 -12.84
N SER A 156 -16.15 17.19 -13.45
CA SER A 156 -17.49 17.54 -12.99
C SER A 156 -18.46 16.41 -13.36
N ASP A 157 -19.29 16.00 -12.40
CA ASP A 157 -20.25 14.91 -12.58
C ASP A 157 -21.55 15.22 -11.84
N PRO A 158 -22.66 15.50 -12.55
CA PRO A 158 -23.94 15.82 -11.92
C PRO A 158 -24.57 14.62 -11.19
N LYS A 159 -24.10 13.39 -11.44
CA LYS A 159 -24.55 12.20 -10.71
C LYS A 159 -23.83 12.01 -9.38
N SER A 160 -22.69 12.68 -9.19
CA SER A 160 -21.96 12.64 -7.92
C SER A 160 -22.66 13.50 -6.86
N PRO A 161 -22.79 13.03 -5.61
CA PRO A 161 -23.36 13.81 -4.50
C PRO A 161 -22.70 15.18 -4.28
N THR A 162 -21.45 15.34 -4.69
CA THR A 162 -20.65 16.55 -4.53
C THR A 162 -20.47 17.34 -5.84
N GLY A 163 -21.06 16.87 -6.94
CA GLY A 163 -20.85 17.42 -8.28
C GLY A 163 -19.48 17.10 -8.89
N GLN A 164 -18.62 16.35 -8.20
CA GLN A 164 -17.26 16.01 -8.63
C GLN A 164 -17.06 14.50 -8.66
N ARG A 165 -16.31 14.01 -9.64
CA ARG A 165 -15.94 12.61 -9.80
C ARG A 165 -14.43 12.46 -9.88
N TYR A 166 -13.83 11.92 -8.84
CA TYR A 166 -12.44 11.52 -8.79
C TYR A 166 -12.31 10.10 -9.35
N ALA A 167 -11.92 9.98 -10.61
CA ALA A 167 -11.64 8.69 -11.26
C ALA A 167 -10.14 8.41 -11.11
N VAL A 168 -9.80 7.47 -10.24
CA VAL A 168 -8.43 7.21 -9.81
C VAL A 168 -8.00 5.77 -10.10
N ASN A 169 -6.71 5.50 -10.03
CA ASN A 169 -6.12 4.18 -10.26
C ASN A 169 -6.05 3.39 -8.95
N SER A 170 -6.50 2.14 -8.96
CA SER A 170 -6.31 1.19 -7.86
C SER A 170 -4.84 1.03 -7.47
N ALA A 171 -3.94 0.98 -8.45
CA ALA A 171 -2.49 0.83 -8.24
C ALA A 171 -1.84 2.02 -7.52
N ALA A 172 -2.56 3.15 -7.36
CA ALA A 172 -2.11 4.28 -6.55
C ALA A 172 -2.37 4.09 -5.04
N PHE A 173 -3.06 3.01 -4.65
CA PHE A 173 -3.52 2.83 -3.27
C PHE A 173 -3.17 1.49 -2.64
N HIS A 174 -3.02 1.53 -1.32
CA HIS A 174 -3.32 0.39 -0.46
C HIS A 174 -4.67 0.60 0.21
N PHE A 175 -5.43 -0.48 0.40
CA PHE A 175 -6.70 -0.44 1.11
C PHE A 175 -6.53 -0.89 2.56
N ILE A 176 -7.11 -0.15 3.50
CA ILE A 176 -7.12 -0.44 4.93
C ILE A 176 -8.56 -0.70 5.35
N PRO A 177 -8.96 -1.95 5.62
CA PRO A 177 -10.29 -2.26 6.14
C PRO A 177 -10.54 -1.61 7.51
N VAL A 178 -11.79 -1.22 7.80
CA VAL A 178 -12.15 -0.56 9.07
C VAL A 178 -11.65 -1.32 10.30
N GLU A 179 -11.78 -2.64 10.28
CA GLU A 179 -11.35 -3.57 11.31
C GLU A 179 -9.84 -3.55 11.59
N GLU A 180 -9.02 -3.15 10.61
CA GLU A 180 -7.57 -3.04 10.75
C GLU A 180 -7.09 -1.61 11.06
N MET A 181 -7.93 -0.60 10.84
CA MET A 181 -7.53 0.81 10.89
C MET A 181 -6.91 1.19 12.24
N LYS A 182 -7.52 0.79 13.36
CA LYS A 182 -6.99 1.07 14.70
C LYS A 182 -5.61 0.44 14.92
N GLY A 183 -5.45 -0.84 14.58
CA GLY A 183 -4.19 -1.56 14.73
C GLY A 183 -3.06 -1.02 13.83
N ARG A 184 -3.41 -0.30 12.78
CA ARG A 184 -2.47 0.27 11.81
C ARG A 184 -2.29 1.78 11.94
N GLY A 185 -2.79 2.39 13.03
CA GLY A 185 -2.57 3.80 13.35
C GLY A 185 -3.48 4.78 12.61
N TYR A 186 -4.61 4.31 12.04
CA TYR A 186 -5.60 5.13 11.35
C TYR A 186 -6.88 5.35 12.20
N GLU A 187 -6.76 5.30 13.53
CA GLU A 187 -7.89 5.40 14.46
C GLU A 187 -8.69 6.72 14.29
N GLU A 188 -8.01 7.83 13.99
CA GLU A 188 -8.66 9.14 13.79
C GLU A 188 -9.70 9.15 12.65
N TYR A 189 -9.53 8.27 11.66
CA TYR A 189 -10.39 8.18 10.48
C TYR A 189 -11.58 7.23 10.67
N LEU A 190 -11.68 6.51 11.80
CA LEU A 190 -12.82 5.64 12.09
C LEU A 190 -14.14 6.42 12.14
N SER A 191 -14.08 7.68 12.59
CA SER A 191 -15.23 8.60 12.66
C SER A 191 -15.92 8.84 11.31
N LEU A 192 -15.24 8.59 10.18
CA LEU A 192 -15.83 8.65 8.85
C LEU A 192 -16.91 7.58 8.63
N PHE A 193 -16.90 6.51 9.42
CA PHE A 193 -17.77 5.34 9.27
C PHE A 193 -18.86 5.24 10.36
N ASP A 194 -18.80 6.07 11.40
CA ASP A 194 -19.72 6.05 12.54
C ASP A 194 -21.12 6.62 12.21
N LYS A 195 -21.25 7.33 11.09
CA LYS A 195 -22.52 7.94 10.67
C LYS A 195 -23.14 7.16 9.51
N LYS A 196 -24.06 6.25 9.83
CA LYS A 196 -25.20 5.89 8.97
C LYS A 196 -26.43 5.65 9.83
#